data_AF-A0A350Y6X2-F1
#
_entry.id   AF-A0A350Y6X2-F1
#
_cell.length_a   1.000
_cell.length_b   1.000
_cell.length_c   1.000
_cell.angle_alpha   90.00
_cell.angle_beta   90.00
_cell.angle_gamma   90.00
#
_symmetry.space_group_name_H-M   'P 1'
#
loop_
_entity.id
_entity.type
_entity.pdbx_description
1 polymer ?
#
loop_
_entity_poly.entity_id
_entity_poly.type
_entity_poly.pdbx_seq_one_letter_code
_entity_poly.pdbx_strand_id
1 'polypeptide(L)' 'MLEGYGMRVQKSVFEVVLDDQQYEHLQKKLLKYLNKKEDQLRFYPLGVRYRKKVVVMGVQPDFAVDDAAFIV' A
#
# COMPACT_ATOMS: atom_id res chain seq x y z
N MET A 1 -1.45 3.48 -12.34
CA MET A 1 -0.81 4.65 -11.65
C MET A 1 -0.16 4.33 -10.28
N LEU A 2 -0.46 3.18 -9.64
CA LEU A 2 0.30 2.62 -8.51
C LEU A 2 1.08 1.33 -8.88
N GLU A 3 0.96 0.87 -10.13
CA GLU A 3 1.54 -0.41 -10.62
C GLU A 3 3.08 -0.49 -10.58
N GLY A 4 3.77 0.64 -10.31
CA GLY A 4 5.22 0.66 -10.16
C GLY A 4 5.73 0.66 -8.71
N TYR A 5 4.83 0.77 -7.72
CA TYR A 5 5.19 0.87 -6.29
C TYR A 5 4.72 -0.33 -5.46
N GLY A 6 3.84 -1.17 -6.02
CA GLY A 6 3.35 -2.36 -5.33
C GLY A 6 2.14 -3.01 -5.95
N MET A 7 1.50 -3.87 -5.16
CA MET A 7 0.41 -4.75 -5.56
C MET A 7 -0.93 -4.23 -5.08
N ARG A 8 -1.92 -4.27 -5.98
CA ARG A 8 -3.32 -4.07 -5.61
C ARG A 8 -3.88 -5.37 -5.03
N VAL A 9 -4.12 -5.40 -3.72
CA VAL A 9 -4.66 -6.58 -3.01
C VAL A 9 -6.19 -6.61 -2.97
N GLN A 10 -6.84 -5.44 -3.10
CA GLN A 10 -8.30 -5.32 -3.21
C GLN A 10 -8.70 -4.16 -4.14
N LYS A 11 -10.00 -3.90 -4.31
CA LYS A 11 -10.50 -2.79 -5.14
C LYS A 11 -9.86 -1.44 -4.77
N SER A 12 -9.64 -1.16 -3.49
CA SER A 12 -9.06 0.12 -3.03
C SER A 12 -7.97 -0.07 -1.98
N VAL A 13 -7.36 -1.25 -1.90
CA VAL A 13 -6.27 -1.53 -0.95
C VAL A 13 -5.04 -1.93 -1.74
N PHE A 14 -3.92 -1.30 -1.42
CA PHE A 14 -2.65 -1.50 -2.10
C PHE A 14 -1.55 -1.81 -1.08
N GLU A 15 -0.75 -2.84 -1.37
CA GLU A 15 0.47 -3.18 -0.64
C GLU A 15 1.67 -2.68 -1.45
N VAL A 16 2.40 -1.71 -0.91
CA VAL A 16 3.50 -1.04 -1.62
C VAL A 16 4.78 -1.09 -0.85
N VAL A 17 5.87 -1.50 -1.49
CA VAL A 17 7.19 -1.50 -0.87
C VAL A 17 7.88 -0.17 -1.13
N LEU A 18 8.25 0.55 -0.07
CA LEU A 18 8.81 1.89 -0.20
C LEU A 18 9.95 2.10 0.80
N ASP A 19 10.98 2.81 0.37
CA ASP A 19 11.90 3.49 1.28
C ASP A 19 11.27 4.80 1.83
N ASP A 20 11.93 5.43 2.81
CA ASP A 20 11.42 6.64 3.46
C ASP A 20 11.20 7.80 2.48
N GLN A 21 12.06 7.94 1.47
CA GLN A 21 11.97 9.02 0.49
C GLN A 21 10.79 8.80 -0.48
N GLN A 22 10.60 7.55 -0.92
CA GLN A 22 9.49 7.13 -1.75
C GLN A 22 8.16 7.24 -0.99
N TYR A 23 8.15 6.92 0.31
CA TYR A 23 6.98 7.09 1.17
C TYR A 23 6.53 8.55 1.24
N GLU A 24 7.43 9.48 1.54
CA GLU A 24 7.10 10.90 1.55
C GLU A 24 6.61 11.41 0.19
N HIS A 25 7.24 10.96 -0.90
CA HIS A 25 6.85 11.33 -2.24
C HIS A 25 5.43 10.82 -2.57
N LEU A 26 5.13 9.57 -2.21
CA LEU A 26 3.83 8.96 -2.44
C LEU A 26 2.73 9.67 -1.65
N GLN A 27 2.97 10.00 -0.38
CA GLN A 27 2.02 10.76 0.43
C GLN A 27 1.69 12.12 -0.21
N LYS A 28 2.72 12.87 -0.62
CA LYS A 28 2.53 14.18 -1.29
C LYS A 28 1.77 14.03 -2.61
N LYS A 29 2.04 12.98 -3.37
CA LYS A 29 1.35 12.71 -4.64
C LYS A 29 -0.11 12.35 -4.40
N LEU A 30 -0.41 11.44 -3.49
CA LEU A 30 -1.78 11.01 -3.18
C LEU A 30 -2.63 12.14 -2.59
N LEU A 31 -2.05 12.99 -1.74
CA LEU A 31 -2.73 14.17 -1.20
C LEU A 31 -3.23 15.15 -2.28
N LYS A 32 -2.59 15.20 -3.45
CA LYS A 32 -3.03 16.06 -4.56
C LYS A 32 -4.30 15.53 -5.25
N TYR A 33 -4.53 14.22 -5.17
CA TYR A 33 -5.69 13.56 -5.78
C TYR A 33 -6.81 13.28 -4.77
N LEU A 34 -6.53 13.41 -3.47
CA LEU A 34 -7.48 13.13 -2.39
C LEU A 34 -8.46 14.29 -2.18
N ASN A 35 -9.77 14.02 -2.29
CA ASN A 35 -10.77 14.94 -1.78
C ASN A 35 -10.95 14.73 -0.27
N LYS A 36 -10.33 15.59 0.56
CA LYS A 36 -10.37 15.47 2.03
C LYS A 36 -11.77 15.49 2.67
N LYS A 37 -12.82 15.86 1.92
CA LYS A 37 -14.21 15.87 2.43
C LYS A 37 -14.95 14.55 2.21
N GLU A 38 -14.51 13.76 1.24
CA GLU A 38 -15.23 12.56 0.78
C GLU A 38 -14.36 11.30 0.90
N ASP A 39 -13.05 11.46 0.76
CA ASP A 39 -12.09 10.38 0.71
C ASP A 39 -11.26 10.26 1.98
N GLN A 40 -10.82 9.04 2.27
CA GLN A 40 -9.92 8.74 3.37
C GLN A 40 -8.79 7.82 2.90
N LEU A 41 -7.55 8.21 3.20
CA LEU A 41 -6.35 7.38 3.03
C LEU A 41 -5.78 7.03 4.40
N ARG A 42 -5.30 5.80 4.55
CA ARG A 42 -4.61 5.34 5.76
C ARG A 42 -3.34 4.61 5.36
N PHE A 43 -2.24 4.90 6.05
CA PHE A 43 -0.97 4.23 5.82
C PHE A 43 -0.67 3.34 7.02
N TYR A 44 -0.50 2.04 6.79
CA TYR A 44 -0.09 1.09 7.81
C TYR A 44 1.32 0.57 7.49
N PRO A 45 2.37 1.10 8.14
CA PRO A 45 3.70 0.55 8.01
C PRO A 45 3.73 -0.84 8.64
N LEU A 46 3.98 -1.87 7.83
CA LEU A 46 4.12 -3.24 8.32
C LEU A 46 5.60 -3.62 8.35
N GLY A 47 6.13 -3.76 9.56
CA GLY A 47 7.43 -4.39 9.75
C GLY A 47 7.42 -5.85 9.28
N VAL A 48 8.59 -6.35 8.87
CA VAL A 48 8.80 -7.71 8.32
C VAL A 48 8.15 -8.82 9.17
N ARG A 49 8.13 -8.66 10.51
CA ARG A 49 7.53 -9.63 11.44
C ARG A 49 6.00 -9.67 11.40
N TYR A 50 5.34 -8.53 11.16
CA TYR A 50 3.89 -8.44 11.15
C TYR A 50 3.28 -8.80 9.80
N ARG A 51 4.07 -8.69 8.72
CA ARG A 51 3.68 -9.16 7.38
C ARG A 51 3.28 -10.64 7.38
N LYS A 52 4.05 -11.51 8.04
CA LYS A 52 3.74 -12.96 8.12
C LYS A 52 2.45 -13.26 8.89
N LYS A 53 1.86 -12.28 9.57
CA LYS A 53 0.59 -12.40 10.30
C LYS A 53 -0.61 -11.89 9.49
N VAL A 54 -0.39 -11.33 8.30
CA VAL A 54 -1.48 -10.93 7.41
C VAL A 54 -2.11 -12.21 6.85
N VAL A 55 -3.39 -12.41 7.16
CA VAL A 55 -4.17 -13.54 6.66
C VAL A 55 -5.08 -13.03 5.55
N VAL A 56 -4.88 -13.56 4.35
CA VAL A 56 -5.76 -13.32 3.20
C VAL A 56 -6.74 -14.48 3.11
N MET A 57 -8.03 -14.18 3.08
CA MET A 57 -9.08 -15.17 2.83
C MET A 57 -9.84 -14.80 1.56
N GLY A 58 -9.92 -15.73 0.60
CA GLY A 58 -10.54 -15.51 -0.71
C GLY A 58 -9.53 -15.47 -1.86
N VAL A 59 -9.92 -14.87 -2.99
CA VAL A 59 -9.09 -14.81 -4.21
C VAL A 59 -7.97 -13.79 -4.01
N GLN A 60 -6.72 -14.26 -4.04
CA GLN A 60 -5.54 -13.42 -4.05
C GLN A 60 -5.04 -13.26 -5.49
N PRO A 61 -4.66 -12.04 -5.93
CA PRO A 61 -4.02 -11.86 -7.23
C PRO A 61 -2.62 -12.49 -7.26
N ASP A 62 -2.28 -13.15 -8.37
CA ASP A 62 -0.99 -13.82 -8.60
C ASP A 62 0.15 -12.80 -8.74
N PHE A 63 0.68 -12.28 -7.63
CA PHE A 63 1.98 -11.63 -7.61
C PHE A 63 2.56 -11.72 -6.19
N ALA A 64 3.85 -11.52 -6.00
CA ALA A 64 4.47 -11.43 -4.67
C ALA A 64 5.37 -10.19 -4.65
N VAL A 65 5.15 -9.28 -3.70
CA VAL A 65 5.98 -8.08 -3.55
C VAL A 65 7.11 -8.39 -2.57
N ASP A 66 8.38 -8.27 -2.93
CA ASP A 66 9.49 -8.51 -2.00
C ASP A 66 9.89 -7.25 -1.21
N ASP A 67 10.07 -7.48 0.09
CA ASP A 67 10.56 -6.66 1.22
C ASP A 67 10.17 -5.18 1.44
N ALA A 68 9.58 -4.91 2.63
CA ALA A 68 9.21 -3.62 3.27
C ALA A 68 7.94 -2.90 2.74
N ALA A 69 6.76 -3.46 3.01
CA ALA A 69 5.47 -2.99 2.47
C ALA A 69 4.65 -2.12 3.44
N PHE A 70 4.00 -1.09 2.89
CA PHE A 70 2.93 -0.29 3.48
C PHE A 70 1.59 -0.76 2.91
N ILE A 71 0.55 -0.84 3.75
CA ILE A 71 -0.84 -0.97 3.28
C ILE A 71 -1.44 0.43 3.18
N VAL A 72 -1.94 0.78 2.00
CA VAL A 72 -2.62 2.04 1.64
C VAL A 72 -4.09 1.77 1.33
#